data_AF-T1H366-F1
#
_entry.id   AF-T1H366-F1
#
_cell.length_a   1.000
_cell.length_b   1.000
_cell.length_c   1.000
_cell.angle_alpha   90.00
_cell.angle_beta   90.00
_cell.angle_gamma   90.00
#
_symmetry.space_group_name_H-M   'P 1'
#
loop_
_entity.id
_entity.type
_entity.pdbx_description
1 polymer ?
#
loop_
_entity_poly.entity_id
_entity_poly.type
_entity_poly.pdbx_seq_one_letter_code
_entity_poly.pdbx_strand_id
1 'polypeptide(L)'
;ILFHTPDEIPRQEDFILVSTRERALISVTPKVIQTSDEHFKNYTKSNCELECFTNETLKECGCVGFYMPRNNKTRVCTSKEKDCISSTELNLLEAASKKNKQICNCLQTCVSITYMTEISQAYYDAKPYFKQIFNKLSMENSTDEHISKRQFTFLNIYFKENQFVGWTRSEIFGITDFLANIGGFLGLFMGISVLSVTEIIYFFTIRLFTQYTSRQTQA
;
A
#
# COMPACT_ATOMS: atom_id res chain seq x y z
N ILE A 1 -8.22 -6.60 16.93
CA ILE A 1 -6.76 -6.68 16.64
C ILE A 1 -6.60 -6.34 15.17
N LEU A 2 -5.71 -5.42 14.83
CA LEU A 2 -5.44 -5.03 13.45
C LEU A 2 -3.96 -5.30 13.15
N PHE A 3 -3.69 -5.86 11.99
CA PHE A 3 -2.33 -6.05 11.48
C PHE A 3 -2.10 -5.05 10.36
N HIS A 4 -1.11 -4.18 10.52
CA HIS A 4 -0.73 -3.19 9.53
C HIS A 4 0.79 -3.01 9.55
N THR A 5 1.33 -2.42 8.49
CA THR A 5 2.75 -2.06 8.45
C THR A 5 3.02 -0.86 9.35
N PRO A 6 4.24 -0.71 9.90
CA PRO A 6 4.58 0.43 10.76
C PRO A 6 4.37 1.80 10.11
N ASP A 7 4.42 1.87 8.78
CA ASP A 7 4.29 3.10 8.00
C ASP A 7 2.84 3.48 7.68
N GLU A 8 1.88 2.56 7.87
CA GLU A 8 0.46 2.78 7.62
C GLU A 8 -0.27 3.22 8.88
N ILE A 9 -1.16 4.21 8.73
CA ILE A 9 -2.07 4.65 9.79
C ILE A 9 -3.18 3.59 9.94
N PRO A 10 -3.44 3.06 11.15
CA PRO A 10 -4.44 2.03 11.37
C PRO A 10 -5.86 2.55 11.05
N ARG A 11 -6.53 1.93 10.06
CA ARG A 11 -7.94 2.23 9.73
C ARG A 11 -8.88 1.36 10.56
N GLN A 12 -10.05 1.93 10.92
CA GLN A 12 -10.99 1.33 11.87
C GLN A 12 -11.89 0.23 11.25
N GLU A 13 -11.68 -0.16 10.00
CA GLU A 13 -12.59 -1.05 9.26
C GLU A 13 -12.11 -2.52 9.21
N ASP A 14 -10.80 -2.79 9.31
CA ASP A 14 -10.22 -4.14 9.11
C ASP A 14 -9.76 -4.82 10.41
N PHE A 15 -10.57 -4.80 11.47
CA PHE A 15 -10.20 -5.41 12.75
C PHE A 15 -10.71 -6.85 12.92
N ILE A 16 -9.85 -7.67 13.50
CA ILE A 16 -10.20 -9.01 13.99
C ILE A 16 -10.81 -8.90 15.39
N LEU A 17 -12.02 -9.42 15.54
CA LEU A 17 -12.68 -9.59 16.84
C LEU A 17 -12.25 -10.92 17.46
N VAL A 18 -11.87 -10.87 18.74
CA VAL A 18 -11.51 -12.05 19.53
C VAL A 18 -12.45 -12.15 20.71
N SER A 19 -13.04 -13.32 20.90
CA SER A 19 -14.00 -13.56 21.97
C SER A 19 -13.34 -13.58 23.36
N THR A 20 -14.10 -13.16 24.35
CA THR A 20 -13.73 -13.29 25.76
C THR A 20 -13.81 -14.76 26.22
N ARG A 21 -12.94 -15.21 27.15
CA ARG A 21 -12.85 -16.59 27.67
C ARG A 21 -12.36 -17.65 26.67
N GLU A 22 -11.66 -17.21 25.64
CA GLU A 22 -11.08 -18.10 24.64
C GLU A 22 -9.56 -17.94 24.61
N ARG A 23 -8.90 -19.00 24.16
CA ARG A 23 -7.53 -18.93 23.68
C ARG A 23 -7.59 -18.79 22.16
N ALA A 24 -7.18 -17.62 21.67
CA ALA A 24 -7.07 -17.31 20.26
C ALA A 24 -5.61 -17.47 19.80
N LEU A 25 -5.41 -18.35 18.83
CA LEU A 25 -4.17 -18.48 18.07
C LEU A 25 -4.39 -17.79 16.73
N ILE A 26 -3.60 -16.75 16.47
CA ILE A 26 -3.61 -16.04 15.19
C ILE A 26 -2.30 -16.33 14.49
N SER A 27 -2.39 -17.08 13.39
CA SER A 27 -1.26 -17.25 12.49
C SER A 27 -1.28 -16.13 11.45
N VAL A 28 -0.10 -15.58 11.17
CA VAL A 28 0.06 -14.45 10.25
C VAL A 28 1.00 -14.85 9.13
N THR A 29 0.60 -14.57 7.89
CA THR A 29 1.41 -14.77 6.68
C THR A 29 1.53 -13.44 5.94
N PRO A 30 2.73 -12.84 5.88
CA PRO A 30 2.93 -11.59 5.13
C PRO A 30 2.95 -11.87 3.62
N LYS A 31 2.17 -11.10 2.87
CA LYS A 31 2.18 -11.06 1.41
C LYS A 31 2.85 -9.77 0.96
N VAL A 32 4.05 -9.88 0.38
CA VAL A 32 4.83 -8.74 -0.10
C VAL A 32 4.71 -8.66 -1.62
N ILE A 33 4.27 -7.50 -2.11
CA ILE A 33 4.22 -7.19 -3.55
C ILE A 33 5.14 -5.99 -3.78
N GLN A 34 6.08 -6.15 -4.71
CA GLN A 34 7.02 -5.11 -5.10
C GLN A 34 6.94 -4.88 -6.62
N THR A 35 6.81 -3.62 -6.99
CA THR A 35 6.94 -3.13 -8.36
C THR A 35 8.15 -2.21 -8.43
N SER A 36 8.80 -2.15 -9.59
CA SER A 36 10.03 -1.40 -9.81
C SER A 36 9.74 0.11 -9.83
N ASP A 37 9.98 0.79 -8.72
CA ASP A 37 10.28 2.22 -8.72
C ASP A 37 11.00 2.55 -7.41
N GLU A 38 12.21 3.09 -7.53
CA GLU A 38 12.97 3.66 -6.41
C GLU A 38 12.52 5.12 -6.27
N HIS A 39 12.62 5.73 -5.09
CA HIS A 39 12.38 7.17 -4.81
C HIS A 39 11.03 7.56 -4.15
N PHE A 40 10.69 7.03 -2.97
CA PHE A 40 9.85 7.78 -2.01
C PHE A 40 10.25 7.51 -0.56
N LYS A 41 10.15 8.54 0.31
CA LYS A 41 10.63 8.52 1.71
C LYS A 41 9.60 8.05 2.75
N ASN A 42 8.37 7.70 2.34
CA ASN A 42 7.35 6.82 2.96
C ASN A 42 5.94 7.25 2.50
N TYR A 43 5.60 6.92 1.25
CA TYR A 43 4.27 7.13 0.69
C TYR A 43 3.48 5.81 0.80
N THR A 44 2.24 5.86 1.32
CA THR A 44 1.28 4.76 1.18
C THR A 44 -0.01 5.25 0.57
N LYS A 45 -0.66 4.42 -0.25
CA LYS A 45 -1.95 4.77 -0.85
C LYS A 45 -2.98 5.08 0.24
N SER A 46 -2.98 4.28 1.31
CA SER A 46 -3.85 4.49 2.47
C SER A 46 -3.63 5.83 3.16
N ASN A 47 -2.38 6.24 3.36
CA ASN A 47 -2.08 7.52 3.98
C ASN A 47 -2.47 8.69 3.06
N CYS A 48 -2.26 8.56 1.74
CA CYS A 48 -2.70 9.55 0.75
C CYS A 48 -4.22 9.73 0.74
N GLU A 49 -4.98 8.63 0.73
CA GLU A 49 -6.44 8.68 0.77
C GLU A 49 -6.94 9.35 2.05
N LEU A 50 -6.34 9.01 3.20
CA LEU A 50 -6.68 9.61 4.48
C LEU A 50 -6.32 11.09 4.54
N GLU A 51 -5.17 11.50 4.01
CA GLU A 51 -4.77 12.90 3.90
C GLU A 51 -5.72 13.68 2.98
N CYS A 52 -6.09 13.11 1.83
CA CYS A 52 -7.06 13.71 0.92
C CYS A 52 -8.41 13.90 1.62
N PHE A 53 -8.92 12.86 2.27
CA PHE A 53 -10.17 12.93 3.01
C PHE A 53 -10.12 13.98 4.13
N THR A 54 -8.99 14.05 4.84
CA THR A 54 -8.78 15.06 5.89
C THR A 54 -8.82 16.48 5.34
N ASN A 55 -8.18 16.71 4.18
CA ASN A 55 -8.17 18.01 3.52
C ASN A 55 -9.56 18.43 3.06
N GLU A 56 -10.35 17.50 2.50
CA GLU A 56 -11.72 17.78 2.09
C GLU A 56 -12.64 18.02 3.30
N THR A 57 -12.50 17.23 4.36
CA THR A 57 -13.25 17.44 5.61
C THR A 57 -12.93 18.81 6.22
N LEU A 58 -11.66 19.23 6.19
CA LEU A 58 -11.26 20.56 6.66
C LEU A 58 -11.85 21.69 5.81
N LYS A 59 -12.01 21.49 4.49
CA LYS A 59 -12.62 22.48 3.58
C LYS A 59 -14.14 22.59 3.76
N GLU A 60 -14.84 21.47 3.83
CA GLU A 60 -16.30 21.45 3.93
C GLU A 60 -16.80 21.73 5.36
N CYS A 61 -16.18 21.11 6.36
CA CYS A 61 -16.64 21.16 7.75
C CYS A 61 -15.83 22.10 8.64
N GLY A 62 -14.67 22.59 8.20
CA GLY A 62 -13.81 23.48 8.99
C GLY A 62 -13.13 22.80 10.19
N CYS A 63 -13.19 21.48 10.29
CA CYS A 63 -12.62 20.69 11.37
C CYS A 63 -12.13 19.34 10.84
N VAL A 64 -11.34 18.62 11.64
CA VAL A 64 -10.85 17.27 11.29
C VAL A 64 -11.26 16.24 12.34
N GLY A 65 -11.47 15.00 11.92
CA GLY A 65 -11.75 13.88 12.82
C GLY A 65 -10.60 13.62 13.78
N PHE A 66 -10.88 13.01 14.94
CA PHE A 66 -9.86 12.73 15.96
C PHE A 66 -8.79 11.73 15.48
N TYR A 67 -9.15 10.82 14.57
CA TYR A 67 -8.29 9.81 13.96
C TYR A 67 -7.54 10.31 12.71
N MET A 68 -7.87 11.50 12.22
CA MET A 68 -7.26 12.08 11.02
C MET A 68 -5.90 12.73 11.34
N PRO A 69 -4.94 12.69 10.41
CA PRO A 69 -3.66 13.39 10.53
C PRO A 69 -3.89 14.90 10.68
N ARG A 70 -3.28 15.52 11.69
CA ARG A 70 -3.46 16.96 11.93
C ARG A 70 -2.25 17.60 12.60
N ASN A 71 -2.15 18.92 12.46
CA ASN A 71 -1.25 19.74 13.27
C ASN A 71 -1.93 20.13 14.58
N ASN A 72 -1.14 20.49 15.61
CA ASN A 72 -1.67 20.88 16.93
C ASN A 72 -2.59 22.11 16.90
N LYS A 73 -2.56 22.90 15.81
CA LYS A 73 -3.38 24.10 15.62
C LYS A 73 -4.75 23.80 14.99
N THR A 74 -4.95 22.60 14.45
CA THR A 74 -6.17 22.24 13.72
C THR A 74 -7.26 21.80 14.71
N ARG A 75 -8.46 22.37 14.60
CA ARG A 75 -9.61 22.04 15.45
C ARG A 75 -10.10 20.61 15.16
N VAL A 76 -10.33 19.84 16.22
CA VAL A 76 -10.97 18.53 16.14
C VAL A 76 -12.49 18.70 16.12
N CYS A 77 -13.17 17.97 15.22
CA CYS A 77 -14.63 17.99 15.12
C CYS A 77 -15.28 17.45 16.40
N THR A 78 -16.41 18.07 16.77
CA THR A 78 -17.26 17.64 17.88
C THR A 78 -18.34 16.67 17.39
N SER A 79 -19.01 15.96 18.30
CA SER A 79 -20.06 14.98 17.94
C SER A 79 -21.21 15.57 17.13
N LYS A 80 -21.45 16.90 17.20
CA LYS A 80 -22.47 17.60 16.40
C LYS A 80 -22.10 17.72 14.92
N GLU A 81 -20.81 17.66 14.60
CA GLU A 81 -20.28 17.82 13.25
C GLU A 81 -20.05 16.46 12.57
N LYS A 82 -20.45 15.35 13.22
CA LYS A 82 -20.30 13.99 12.69
C LYS A 82 -21.02 13.81 11.35
N ASP A 83 -22.20 14.39 11.20
CA ASP A 83 -22.98 14.30 9.97
C ASP A 83 -22.29 15.02 8.80
N CYS A 84 -21.56 16.10 9.08
CA CYS A 84 -20.74 16.79 8.09
C CYS A 84 -19.61 15.88 7.59
N ILE A 85 -18.84 15.27 8.51
CA ILE A 85 -17.75 14.35 8.13
C ILE A 85 -18.28 13.18 7.29
N SER A 86 -19.41 12.59 7.71
CA SER A 86 -20.01 11.45 7.00
C SER A 86 -20.54 11.84 5.62
N SER A 87 -21.10 13.05 5.46
CA SER A 87 -21.55 13.53 4.14
C SER A 87 -20.38 13.86 3.21
N THR A 88 -19.29 14.44 3.72
CA THR A 88 -18.05 14.62 2.95
C THR A 88 -17.48 13.28 2.45
N GLU A 89 -17.50 12.25 3.30
CA GLU A 89 -17.06 10.91 2.92
C GLU A 89 -17.91 10.34 1.77
N LEU A 90 -19.24 10.42 1.88
CA LEU A 90 -20.15 9.99 0.83
C LEU A 90 -19.92 10.77 -0.49
N ASN A 91 -19.72 12.09 -0.41
CA ASN A 91 -19.42 12.91 -1.59
C ASN A 91 -18.14 12.46 -2.30
N LEU A 92 -17.10 12.07 -1.54
CA LEU A 92 -15.85 11.57 -2.11
C LEU A 92 -16.03 10.21 -2.79
N LEU A 93 -16.80 9.31 -2.18
CA LEU A 93 -17.13 8.01 -2.78
C LEU A 93 -17.94 8.17 -4.07
N GLU A 94 -18.92 9.07 -4.09
CA GLU A 94 -19.71 9.38 -5.28
C GLU A 94 -18.85 10.02 -6.39
N ALA A 95 -17.94 10.92 -6.03
CA ALA A 95 -17.01 11.54 -6.97
C ALA A 95 -16.05 10.52 -7.57
N ALA A 96 -15.55 9.58 -6.77
CA ALA A 96 -14.71 8.47 -7.25
C ALA A 96 -15.47 7.55 -8.23
N SER A 97 -16.78 7.36 -8.04
CA SER A 97 -17.61 6.58 -8.95
C SER A 97 -17.88 7.29 -10.30
N LYS A 98 -17.83 8.63 -10.33
CA LYS A 98 -18.03 9.42 -11.55
C LYS A 98 -16.67 9.67 -12.22
N LYS A 99 -16.41 8.99 -13.35
CA LYS A 99 -15.18 9.11 -14.16
C LYS A 99 -14.71 10.54 -14.48
N ASN A 100 -15.58 11.55 -14.40
CA ASN A 100 -15.29 12.93 -14.77
C ASN A 100 -14.73 13.82 -13.65
N LYS A 101 -14.58 13.35 -12.40
CA LYS A 101 -14.06 14.19 -11.31
C LYS A 101 -13.30 13.40 -10.25
N GLN A 102 -12.04 13.06 -10.55
CA GLN A 102 -11.16 12.46 -9.55
C GLN A 102 -10.66 13.54 -8.58
N ILE A 103 -11.26 13.62 -7.40
CA ILE A 103 -10.90 14.59 -6.35
C ILE A 103 -9.53 14.25 -5.73
N CYS A 104 -9.25 12.95 -5.54
CA CYS A 104 -8.01 12.45 -4.96
C CYS A 104 -7.20 11.64 -5.99
N ASN A 105 -5.97 12.06 -6.29
CA ASN A 105 -5.04 11.33 -7.16
C ASN A 105 -4.03 10.51 -6.36
N CYS A 106 -4.50 9.46 -5.68
CA CYS A 106 -3.65 8.56 -4.91
C CYS A 106 -3.21 7.37 -5.77
N LEU A 107 -1.95 7.40 -6.21
CA LEU A 107 -1.30 6.32 -6.93
C LEU A 107 -1.11 5.09 -6.02
N GLN A 108 -1.09 3.91 -6.62
CA GLN A 108 -0.76 2.69 -5.89
C GLN A 108 0.71 2.73 -5.44
N THR A 109 0.99 2.19 -4.26
CA THR A 109 2.37 2.03 -3.80
C THR A 109 3.13 0.99 -4.59
N CYS A 110 4.43 1.21 -4.77
CA CYS A 110 5.27 0.24 -5.45
C CYS A 110 5.55 -0.98 -4.58
N VAL A 111 5.71 -0.76 -3.27
CA VAL A 111 5.84 -1.81 -2.26
C VAL A 111 4.57 -1.81 -1.40
N SER A 112 3.90 -2.95 -1.33
CA SER A 112 2.75 -3.15 -0.44
C SER A 112 2.90 -4.47 0.30
N ILE A 113 2.70 -4.44 1.61
CA ILE A 113 2.73 -5.62 2.48
C ILE A 113 1.33 -5.79 3.07
N THR A 114 0.70 -6.92 2.80
CA THR A 114 -0.60 -7.27 3.36
C THR A 114 -0.47 -8.50 4.24
N TYR A 115 -1.00 -8.45 5.45
CA TYR A 115 -0.96 -9.57 6.37
C TYR A 115 -2.21 -10.43 6.21
N MET A 116 -2.04 -11.66 5.72
CA MET A 116 -3.11 -12.65 5.73
C MET A 116 -3.13 -13.35 7.09
N THR A 117 -4.30 -13.44 7.70
CA THR A 117 -4.45 -13.99 9.06
C THR A 117 -5.38 -15.19 9.07
N GLU A 118 -4.99 -16.25 9.77
CA GLU A 118 -5.87 -17.38 10.07
C GLU A 118 -6.05 -17.47 11.58
N ILE A 119 -7.31 -17.62 12.01
CA ILE A 119 -7.68 -17.54 13.43
C ILE A 119 -8.19 -18.92 13.87
N SER A 120 -7.61 -19.43 14.95
CA SER A 120 -8.08 -20.63 15.64
C SER A 120 -8.45 -20.27 17.07
N GLN A 121 -9.71 -20.45 17.45
CA GLN A 121 -10.21 -20.13 18.78
C GLN A 121 -10.74 -21.39 19.47
N ALA A 122 -10.43 -21.52 20.76
CA ALA A 122 -10.94 -22.59 21.60
C ALA A 122 -11.25 -22.05 23.00
N TYR A 123 -12.26 -22.62 23.65
CA TYR A 123 -12.58 -22.31 25.05
C TYR A 123 -11.36 -22.56 25.94
N TYR A 124 -11.03 -21.59 26.78
CA TYR A 124 -9.91 -21.71 27.71
C TYR A 124 -10.26 -21.13 29.08
N ASP A 125 -10.33 -22.01 30.07
CA ASP A 125 -10.51 -21.58 31.46
C ASP A 125 -9.16 -21.23 32.09
N ALA A 126 -8.93 -19.93 32.24
CA ALA A 126 -7.72 -19.38 32.84
C ALA A 126 -7.72 -19.37 34.38
N LYS A 127 -8.88 -19.59 35.03
CA LYS A 127 -9.02 -19.53 36.48
C LYS A 127 -8.04 -20.45 37.24
N PRO A 128 -7.87 -21.73 36.88
CA PRO A 128 -6.93 -22.60 37.60
C PRO A 128 -5.48 -22.14 37.47
N TYR A 129 -5.11 -21.56 36.33
CA TYR A 129 -3.76 -21.04 36.09
C TYR A 129 -3.46 -19.82 36.97
N PHE A 130 -4.37 -18.84 36.98
CA PHE A 130 -4.20 -17.64 37.80
C PHE A 130 -4.26 -17.94 39.30
N LYS A 131 -5.11 -18.87 39.74
CA LYS A 131 -5.18 -19.30 41.15
C LYS A 131 -3.82 -19.80 41.67
N GLN A 132 -3.08 -20.56 40.85
CA GLN A 132 -1.74 -21.04 41.22
C GLN A 132 -0.72 -19.89 41.31
N ILE A 133 -0.78 -18.92 40.38
CA ILE A 133 0.12 -17.75 40.37
C ILE A 133 -0.12 -16.86 41.59
N PHE A 134 -1.38 -16.53 41.90
CA PHE A 134 -1.71 -15.68 43.04
C PHE A 134 -1.31 -16.31 44.38
N ASN A 135 -1.55 -17.61 44.54
CA ASN A 135 -1.11 -18.35 45.73
C ASN A 135 0.43 -18.33 45.89
N LYS A 136 1.19 -18.39 44.79
CA LYS A 136 2.65 -18.36 44.82
C LYS A 136 3.24 -16.96 45.08
N LEU A 137 2.51 -15.90 44.73
CA LEU A 137 2.92 -14.50 44.93
C LEU A 137 2.54 -13.95 46.31
N SER A 138 1.96 -14.76 47.20
CA SER A 138 1.51 -14.36 48.55
C SER A 138 0.67 -13.07 48.57
N MET A 139 -0.11 -12.83 47.50
CA MET A 139 -1.07 -11.74 47.45
C MET A 139 -2.38 -12.20 48.10
N GLU A 140 -2.36 -12.32 49.42
CA GLU A 140 -3.42 -12.93 50.24
C GLU A 140 -4.69 -12.06 50.38
N ASN A 141 -4.65 -10.80 49.94
CA ASN A 141 -5.73 -9.83 50.17
C ASN A 141 -6.65 -9.53 48.96
N SER A 142 -6.40 -10.09 47.78
CA SER A 142 -7.36 -10.00 46.67
C SER A 142 -8.31 -11.17 46.71
N THR A 143 -9.40 -11.02 47.46
CA THR A 143 -10.53 -11.94 47.61
C THR A 143 -10.81 -12.75 46.34
N ASP A 144 -10.85 -14.09 46.49
CA ASP A 144 -11.17 -15.10 45.46
C ASP A 144 -12.40 -14.76 44.59
N GLU A 145 -13.30 -13.91 45.10
CA GLU A 145 -14.50 -13.45 44.40
C GLU A 145 -14.21 -12.47 43.25
N HIS A 146 -13.17 -11.62 43.34
CA HIS A 146 -12.84 -10.68 42.26
C HIS A 146 -12.09 -11.34 41.10
N ILE A 147 -11.34 -12.41 41.37
CA ILE A 147 -10.64 -13.17 40.33
C ILE A 147 -11.61 -14.09 39.58
N SER A 148 -12.56 -14.69 40.29
CA SER A 148 -13.56 -15.61 39.69
C SER A 148 -14.57 -14.91 38.77
N LYS A 149 -14.82 -13.60 38.96
CA LYS A 149 -15.66 -12.75 38.08
C LYS A 149 -14.92 -12.21 36.84
N ARG A 150 -13.59 -12.22 36.80
CA ARG A 150 -12.82 -11.75 35.64
C ARG A 150 -12.84 -12.79 34.51
N GLN A 151 -12.97 -12.29 33.29
CA GLN A 151 -12.82 -13.08 32.08
C GLN A 151 -11.43 -12.83 31.53
N PHE A 152 -10.70 -13.91 31.26
CA PHE A 152 -9.36 -13.85 30.68
C PHE A 152 -9.41 -14.44 29.28
N THR A 153 -8.68 -13.83 28.36
CA THR A 153 -8.47 -14.31 27.01
C THR A 153 -6.98 -14.45 26.78
N PHE A 154 -6.56 -15.56 26.18
CA PHE A 154 -5.17 -15.79 25.83
C PHE A 154 -5.00 -15.55 24.34
N LEU A 155 -4.13 -14.63 23.97
CA LEU A 155 -3.84 -14.29 22.58
C LEU A 155 -2.41 -14.70 22.25
N ASN A 156 -2.24 -15.61 21.30
CA ASN A 156 -0.95 -15.98 20.74
C ASN A 156 -0.90 -15.59 19.27
N ILE A 157 0.01 -14.70 18.92
CA ILE A 157 0.25 -14.27 17.55
C ILE A 157 1.59 -14.85 17.11
N TYR A 158 1.62 -15.52 15.97
CA TYR A 158 2.85 -16.10 15.43
C TYR A 158 2.84 -16.09 13.90
N PHE A 159 4.04 -16.13 13.31
CA PHE A 159 4.16 -16.32 11.87
C PHE A 159 3.87 -17.77 11.51
N LYS A 160 2.98 -17.99 10.54
CA LYS A 160 2.61 -19.35 10.10
C LYS A 160 3.83 -20.12 9.58
N GLU A 161 4.75 -19.40 8.93
CA GLU A 161 5.97 -19.93 8.34
C GLU A 161 7.15 -19.01 8.69
N ASN A 162 8.36 -19.58 8.74
CA ASN A 162 9.59 -18.81 9.03
C ASN A 162 10.13 -18.03 7.82
N GLN A 163 9.56 -18.26 6.64
CA GLN A 163 9.91 -17.59 5.38
C GLN A 163 8.63 -17.12 4.69
N PHE A 164 8.75 -16.11 3.84
CA PHE A 164 7.63 -15.57 3.08
C PHE A 164 8.00 -15.43 1.61
N VAL A 165 7.01 -15.57 0.74
CA VAL A 165 7.19 -15.43 -0.71
C VAL A 165 6.84 -14.00 -1.11
N GLY A 166 7.84 -13.27 -1.61
CA GLY A 166 7.67 -11.96 -2.22
C GLY A 166 7.41 -12.07 -3.72
N TRP A 167 6.48 -11.27 -4.23
CA TRP A 167 6.22 -11.15 -5.66
C TRP A 167 6.84 -9.86 -6.18
N THR A 168 7.79 -9.98 -7.10
CA THR A 168 8.40 -8.83 -7.77
C THR A 168 7.91 -8.78 -9.22
N ARG A 169 7.54 -7.59 -9.68
CA ARG A 169 7.22 -7.35 -11.09
C ARG A 169 8.43 -6.72 -11.77
N SER A 170 9.07 -7.47 -12.67
CA SER A 170 10.10 -6.98 -13.57
C SER A 170 9.54 -6.70 -14.96
N GLU A 171 10.22 -5.82 -15.69
CA GLU A 171 10.00 -5.63 -17.12
C GLU A 171 10.36 -6.92 -17.89
N ILE A 172 9.45 -7.39 -18.75
CA ILE A 172 9.64 -8.63 -19.54
C ILE A 172 10.44 -8.33 -20.82
N PHE A 173 10.31 -7.12 -21.37
CA PHE A 173 10.98 -6.68 -22.58
C PHE A 173 11.67 -5.35 -22.33
N GLY A 174 13.00 -5.35 -22.34
CA GLY A 174 13.80 -4.13 -22.30
C GLY A 174 13.90 -3.47 -23.67
N ILE A 175 14.39 -2.22 -23.69
CA ILE A 175 14.71 -1.50 -24.93
C ILE A 175 15.76 -2.27 -25.75
N THR A 176 16.70 -2.94 -25.08
CA THR A 176 17.72 -3.79 -25.69
C THR A 176 17.11 -4.97 -26.45
N ASP A 177 16.12 -5.64 -25.86
CA ASP A 177 15.45 -6.79 -26.46
C ASP A 177 14.58 -6.35 -27.64
N PHE A 178 13.92 -5.20 -27.51
CA PHE A 178 13.17 -4.60 -28.60
C PHE A 178 14.06 -4.28 -29.81
N LEU A 179 15.20 -3.61 -29.58
CA LEU A 179 16.17 -3.31 -30.64
C LEU A 179 16.80 -4.57 -31.23
N ALA A 180 17.09 -5.58 -30.40
CA ALA A 180 17.62 -6.86 -30.85
C ALA A 180 16.62 -7.60 -31.76
N ASN A 181 15.33 -7.60 -31.42
CA ASN A 181 14.29 -8.22 -32.23
C ASN A 181 14.13 -7.52 -33.58
N ILE A 182 14.06 -6.18 -33.60
CA ILE A 182 13.97 -5.42 -34.86
C ILE A 182 15.23 -5.63 -35.71
N GLY A 183 16.41 -5.54 -35.10
CA GLY A 183 17.68 -5.77 -35.79
C GLY A 183 17.79 -7.19 -36.35
N GLY A 184 17.31 -8.18 -35.61
CA GLY A 184 17.24 -9.58 -36.05
C GLY A 184 16.32 -9.75 -37.26
N PHE A 185 15.12 -9.17 -37.24
CA PHE A 185 14.19 -9.22 -38.37
C PHE A 185 14.75 -8.51 -39.61
N LEU A 186 15.28 -7.29 -39.47
CA LEU A 186 15.84 -6.52 -40.59
C LEU A 186 17.13 -7.16 -41.16
N GLY A 187 17.98 -7.70 -40.29
CA GLY A 187 19.20 -8.40 -40.69
C GLY A 187 18.91 -9.70 -41.42
N LEU A 188 17.93 -10.49 -40.97
CA LEU A 188 17.60 -11.78 -41.58
C LEU A 188 16.88 -11.64 -42.93
N PHE A 189 15.89 -10.75 -43.04
CA PHE A 189 15.06 -10.65 -44.25
C PHE A 189 15.62 -9.69 -45.30
N MET A 190 16.22 -8.57 -44.87
CA MET A 190 16.69 -7.52 -45.79
C MET A 190 18.21 -7.42 -45.86
N GLY A 191 18.95 -8.08 -44.97
CA GLY A 191 20.41 -7.92 -44.86
C GLY A 191 20.83 -6.51 -44.42
N ILE A 192 19.90 -5.71 -43.90
CA ILE A 192 20.16 -4.32 -43.50
C ILE A 192 20.82 -4.34 -42.13
N SER A 193 21.92 -3.60 -42.02
CA SER A 193 22.65 -3.40 -40.76
C SER A 193 22.75 -1.91 -40.42
N VAL A 194 23.26 -1.60 -39.22
CA VAL A 194 23.54 -0.21 -38.80
C VAL A 194 24.46 0.52 -39.78
N LEU A 195 25.41 -0.20 -40.40
CA LEU A 195 26.29 0.36 -41.42
C LEU A 195 25.49 0.77 -42.68
N SER A 196 24.55 -0.06 -43.11
CA SER A 196 23.66 0.23 -44.25
C SER A 196 22.80 1.47 -44.00
N VAL A 197 22.28 1.64 -42.78
CA VAL A 197 21.52 2.86 -42.39
C VAL A 197 22.42 4.09 -42.41
N THR A 198 23.66 3.97 -41.92
CA THR A 198 24.64 5.07 -41.93
C THR A 198 24.98 5.49 -43.36
N GLU A 199 25.11 4.54 -44.28
CA GLU A 199 25.35 4.79 -45.70
C GLU A 199 24.17 5.51 -46.38
N ILE A 200 22.94 5.11 -46.07
CA ILE A 200 21.72 5.79 -46.54
C ILE A 200 21.71 7.25 -46.06
N ILE A 201 21.97 7.49 -44.76
CA ILE A 201 22.02 8.85 -44.21
C ILE A 201 23.11 9.67 -44.90
N TYR A 202 24.31 9.11 -45.09
CA TYR A 202 25.40 9.77 -45.81
C TYR A 202 24.99 10.15 -47.24
N PHE A 203 24.34 9.25 -47.97
CA PHE A 203 23.88 9.50 -49.34
C PHE A 203 22.81 10.61 -49.38
N PHE A 204 21.80 10.56 -48.52
CA PHE A 204 20.72 11.54 -48.53
C PHE A 204 21.11 12.89 -47.95
N THR A 205 22.08 12.96 -47.05
CA THR A 205 22.55 14.24 -46.50
C THR A 205 23.62 14.84 -47.38
N ILE A 206 24.81 14.23 -47.45
CA ILE A 206 26.00 14.83 -48.07
C ILE A 206 25.88 14.85 -49.59
N ARG A 207 25.42 13.76 -50.22
CA ARG A 207 25.40 13.70 -51.69
C ARG A 207 24.32 14.62 -52.27
N LEU A 208 23.14 14.69 -51.66
CA LEU A 208 22.08 15.61 -52.08
C LEU A 208 22.43 17.06 -51.76
N PHE A 209 23.02 17.39 -50.61
CA PHE A 209 23.45 18.77 -50.34
C PHE A 209 24.51 19.22 -51.33
N THR A 210 25.53 18.39 -51.57
CA THR A 210 26.63 18.74 -52.48
C THR A 210 26.12 18.94 -53.92
N GLN A 211 25.21 18.08 -54.40
CA GLN A 211 24.56 18.25 -55.71
C GLN A 211 23.64 19.47 -55.78
N TYR A 212 22.95 19.80 -54.68
CA TYR A 212 22.09 20.98 -54.62
C TYR A 212 22.91 22.27 -54.66
N THR A 213 24.01 22.35 -53.90
CA THR A 213 24.92 23.50 -53.93
C THR A 213 25.67 23.63 -55.26
N SER A 214 26.11 22.51 -55.88
CA SER A 214 26.78 22.59 -57.18
C SER A 214 25.84 23.08 -58.29
N ARG A 215 24.54 22.75 -58.21
CA ARG A 215 23.52 23.27 -59.14
C ARG A 215 23.24 24.76 -58.95
N GLN A 216 23.33 25.30 -57.73
CA GLN A 216 23.21 26.75 -57.50
C GLN A 216 24.45 27.55 -57.93
N THR A 217 25.61 26.92 -58.09
CA THR A 217 26.84 27.62 -58.51
C THR A 217 26.98 27.72 -60.05
N GLN A 218 26.08 27.06 -60.80
CA GLN A 218 26.03 27.06 -62.27
C GLN A 218 24.85 27.86 -62.87
N ALA A 219 24.06 28.56 -62.03
CA ALA A 219 23.03 29.52 -62.43
C ALA A 219 23.50 30.93 -62.07
#